data_AF-A0A4S8X5P1-F1
#
_entry.id   AF-A0A4S8X5P1-F1
#
_cell.length_a   1.000
_cell.length_b   1.000
_cell.length_c   1.000
_cell.angle_alpha   90.00
_cell.angle_beta   90.00
_cell.angle_gamma   90.00
#
_symmetry.space_group_name_H-M   'P 1'
#
loop_
_entity.id
_entity.type
_entity.pdbx_description
1 polymer ?
#
loop_
_entity_poly.entity_id
_entity_poly.type
_entity_poly.pdbx_seq_one_letter_code
_entity_poly.pdbx_strand_id
1 'polypeptide(L)'
;MKGFGIATAIAAASMLVSKVAADVDPIVIKGSKFFYKTNGTQFFMRGVAYQEDVSNSTDSTYTDPLADASICSRDIPYLQALRTNTIRVYAIDPTKNHDDCMNMLADAGIYVVSDLSAPDQSINRNDPAWNDDLYERYVSVVDALANYTNTLGFFAGNEVSNSKNTTNASAFVKAAVRDTKAYIASKGYRSLGVGYATSDDSDIRVNMADYFDCSSDTALNIDFWGYNVYSWCDPSTYATSGYEARTEEFESYSVPVFFAEYGCNANRPRTWGEVDALYGDNMTKVWSGGIVYMYFETENEYGLVSITNNKVSTLGDYSNLSKAMATVSPSGVNSASYTPSNTIASCPAIATDWEAKASPLPPSPNQELCSCMFNSLSCTVKSSVDEEAYADMFDYVCGADADACLGIAHNATTGSYGAYSMCNSTEQLGFVLDQYYSAQPSSQRASACGFSGSATLKSAAKATGVCSSLMAQAGTAGQGTVTASPTTGAGAGATAGSGSGSKASGSGSGSKGAASVMSVQSVQIGSYTIGLSAFVAIFSGAAALLL
;
A
#
# COMPACT_ATOMS: atom_id res chain seq x y z
N MET A 1 70.97 -10.74 31.09
CA MET A 1 69.73 -11.51 31.25
C MET A 1 68.56 -10.58 30.95
N LYS A 2 67.75 -10.94 29.93
CA LYS A 2 66.31 -10.63 29.71
C LYS A 2 65.90 -9.13 29.73
N GLY A 3 65.20 -8.55 28.77
CA GLY A 3 64.46 -9.03 27.61
C GLY A 3 63.60 -7.89 27.03
N PHE A 4 63.27 -8.04 25.76
CA PHE A 4 62.27 -7.38 24.88
C PHE A 4 61.20 -6.44 25.45
N GLY A 5 60.83 -5.45 24.63
CA GLY A 5 59.51 -4.81 24.68
C GLY A 5 59.33 -3.65 23.70
N ILE A 6 59.07 -3.96 22.42
CA ILE A 6 58.55 -3.01 21.42
C ILE A 6 57.13 -2.60 21.84
N ALA A 7 56.84 -1.30 21.89
CA ALA A 7 55.47 -0.79 22.01
C ALA A 7 55.14 0.06 20.77
N THR A 8 54.52 -0.59 19.79
CA THR A 8 53.92 0.01 18.62
C THR A 8 52.64 0.73 19.06
N ALA A 9 52.59 2.06 18.94
CA ALA A 9 51.37 2.82 19.17
C ALA A 9 50.47 2.70 17.92
N ILE A 10 49.42 1.87 18.00
CA ILE A 10 48.34 1.85 17.01
C ILE A 10 47.32 2.90 17.46
N ALA A 11 47.24 4.00 16.71
CA ALA A 11 46.14 4.94 16.82
C ALA A 11 44.89 4.30 16.22
N ALA A 12 43.98 3.83 17.06
CA ALA A 12 42.64 3.44 16.63
C ALA A 12 41.82 4.71 16.40
N ALA A 13 41.80 5.19 15.16
CA ALA A 13 40.78 6.12 14.70
C ALA A 13 39.46 5.34 14.60
N SER A 14 38.58 5.50 15.58
CA SER A 14 37.19 5.04 15.48
C SER A 14 36.49 5.85 14.39
N MET A 15 36.53 5.36 13.16
CA MET A 15 35.62 5.81 12.11
C MET A 15 34.23 5.28 12.46
N LEU A 16 33.37 6.17 12.95
CA LEU A 16 31.93 6.00 12.77
C LEU A 16 31.68 6.11 11.27
N VAL A 17 31.79 4.98 10.57
CA VAL A 17 31.29 4.88 9.20
C VAL A 17 29.78 4.88 9.34
N SER A 18 29.17 6.05 9.18
CA SER A 18 27.78 6.12 8.74
C SER A 18 27.72 5.26 7.47
N LYS A 19 27.01 4.12 7.50
CA LYS A 19 26.67 3.40 6.27
C LYS A 19 25.89 4.40 5.42
N VAL A 20 26.57 5.09 4.50
CA VAL A 20 25.89 5.83 3.45
C VAL A 20 25.24 4.74 2.61
N ALA A 21 23.91 4.65 2.68
CA ALA A 21 23.15 3.78 1.79
C ALA A 21 23.65 4.01 0.35
N ALA A 22 23.83 2.93 -0.40
CA ALA A 22 24.13 3.05 -1.82
C ALA A 22 22.95 3.77 -2.47
N ASP A 23 23.10 5.08 -2.72
CA ASP A 23 21.98 5.92 -3.11
C ASP A 23 21.82 5.85 -4.62
N VAL A 24 20.91 4.99 -5.10
CA VAL A 24 20.49 5.02 -6.51
C VAL A 24 19.54 6.17 -6.73
N ASP A 25 19.58 6.76 -7.93
CA ASP A 25 18.74 7.91 -8.27
C ASP A 25 17.25 7.54 -8.17
N PRO A 26 16.47 8.08 -7.19
CA PRO A 26 15.09 7.67 -7.01
C PRO A 26 14.26 7.82 -8.28
N ILE A 27 13.27 6.94 -8.44
CA ILE A 27 12.29 7.07 -9.53
C ILE A 27 11.15 7.99 -9.08
N VAL A 28 10.78 8.92 -9.95
CA VAL A 28 9.67 9.85 -9.76
C VAL A 28 8.66 9.75 -10.89
N ILE A 29 7.40 10.10 -10.59
CA ILE A 29 6.29 10.07 -11.53
C ILE A 29 6.04 11.48 -12.04
N LYS A 30 5.84 11.62 -13.35
CA LYS A 30 5.32 12.85 -13.97
C LYS A 30 4.37 12.44 -15.08
N GLY A 31 3.09 12.81 -14.96
CA GLY A 31 2.04 12.34 -15.88
C GLY A 31 2.02 10.82 -15.95
N SER A 32 1.93 10.28 -17.17
CA SER A 32 1.87 8.85 -17.42
C SER A 32 3.23 8.15 -17.54
N LYS A 33 4.31 8.72 -17.00
CA LYS A 33 5.67 8.19 -17.15
C LYS A 33 6.50 8.26 -15.87
N PHE A 34 7.39 7.28 -15.72
CA PHE A 34 8.43 7.25 -14.69
C PHE A 34 9.73 7.88 -15.19
N PHE A 35 10.46 8.55 -14.30
CA PHE A 35 11.73 9.20 -14.61
C PHE A 35 12.74 9.03 -13.48
N TYR A 36 14.02 8.93 -13.83
CA TYR A 36 15.11 9.14 -12.88
C TYR A 36 15.07 10.57 -12.37
N LYS A 37 15.05 10.76 -11.04
CA LYS A 37 14.85 12.07 -10.40
C LYS A 37 15.93 13.08 -10.77
N THR A 38 17.18 12.67 -10.87
CA THR A 38 18.32 13.59 -11.04
C THR A 38 18.54 13.99 -12.50
N ASN A 39 18.50 13.04 -13.43
CA ASN A 39 18.79 13.31 -14.86
C ASN A 39 17.53 13.43 -15.75
N GLY A 40 16.36 13.04 -15.23
CA GLY A 40 15.09 13.14 -15.94
C GLY A 40 14.89 12.17 -17.09
N THR A 41 15.76 11.18 -17.29
CA THR A 41 15.59 10.16 -18.34
C THR A 41 14.41 9.27 -17.97
N GLN A 42 13.56 8.93 -18.94
CA GLN A 42 12.44 8.02 -18.71
C GLN A 42 12.94 6.66 -18.24
N PHE A 43 12.30 6.15 -17.19
CA PHE A 43 12.54 4.83 -16.64
C PHE A 43 11.54 3.83 -17.24
N PHE A 44 12.06 2.75 -17.81
CA PHE A 44 11.28 1.59 -18.23
C PHE A 44 11.65 0.40 -17.34
N MET A 45 10.64 -0.23 -16.75
CA MET A 45 10.79 -1.43 -15.95
C MET A 45 11.21 -2.60 -16.84
N ARG A 46 12.33 -3.24 -16.51
CA ARG A 46 12.71 -4.58 -16.93
C ARG A 46 12.70 -5.42 -15.68
N GLY A 47 11.55 -6.00 -15.39
CA GLY A 47 11.27 -6.55 -14.08
C GLY A 47 11.26 -8.07 -14.02
N VAL A 48 11.45 -8.60 -12.82
CA VAL A 48 11.20 -10.01 -12.49
C VAL A 48 10.46 -10.09 -11.15
N ALA A 49 9.38 -10.86 -11.08
CA ALA A 49 8.68 -11.16 -9.84
C ALA A 49 9.56 -12.05 -8.95
N TYR A 50 9.80 -11.62 -7.71
CA TYR A 50 10.82 -12.18 -6.81
C TYR A 50 10.22 -12.48 -5.45
N GLN A 51 9.54 -13.62 -5.34
CA GLN A 51 8.97 -14.14 -4.10
C GLN A 51 9.22 -15.63 -4.02
N GLU A 52 9.91 -16.07 -2.97
CA GLU A 52 10.16 -17.50 -2.74
C GLU A 52 8.95 -18.15 -2.06
N ASP A 53 8.74 -19.44 -2.35
CA ASP A 53 7.67 -20.23 -1.76
C ASP A 53 7.93 -20.52 -0.26
N VAL A 54 6.91 -20.94 0.47
CA VAL A 54 6.94 -21.24 1.91
C VAL A 54 7.61 -22.56 2.24
N SER A 55 8.13 -23.31 1.26
CA SER A 55 8.66 -24.67 1.42
C SER A 55 9.73 -24.86 2.52
N ASN A 56 10.32 -23.76 3.03
CA ASN A 56 11.31 -23.75 4.11
C ASN A 56 10.83 -23.09 5.42
N SER A 57 9.58 -22.65 5.51
CA SER A 57 9.00 -22.03 6.71
C SER A 57 7.87 -22.87 7.29
N THR A 58 7.91 -23.08 8.61
CA THR A 58 6.87 -23.85 9.33
C THR A 58 5.88 -22.94 10.08
N ASP A 59 6.22 -21.66 10.24
CA ASP A 59 5.47 -20.71 11.08
C ASP A 59 5.06 -19.41 10.34
N SER A 60 5.42 -19.24 9.06
CA SER A 60 4.99 -18.09 8.25
C SER A 60 4.22 -18.52 7.00
N THR A 61 3.20 -17.73 6.65
CA THR A 61 2.38 -17.90 5.44
C THR A 61 3.09 -17.45 4.16
N TYR A 62 4.27 -16.84 4.28
CA TYR A 62 5.13 -16.40 3.18
C TYR A 62 6.61 -16.37 3.60
N THR A 63 7.52 -16.44 2.62
CA THR A 63 8.96 -16.21 2.80
C THR A 63 9.29 -14.79 2.37
N ASP A 64 9.91 -13.97 3.22
CA ASP A 64 10.42 -12.64 2.83
C ASP A 64 11.84 -12.76 2.24
N PRO A 65 12.01 -12.66 0.91
CA PRO A 65 13.32 -12.81 0.31
C PRO A 65 14.24 -11.60 0.56
N LEU A 66 13.68 -10.44 0.96
CA LEU A 66 14.45 -9.23 1.20
C LEU A 66 15.07 -9.19 2.61
N ALA A 67 14.57 -10.03 3.53
CA ALA A 67 15.09 -10.15 4.88
C ALA A 67 16.30 -11.10 5.00
N ASP A 68 16.67 -11.82 3.93
CA ASP A 68 17.80 -12.75 3.91
C ASP A 68 18.87 -12.31 2.91
N ALA A 69 19.96 -11.77 3.45
CA ALA A 69 21.11 -11.31 2.66
C ALA A 69 21.75 -12.43 1.81
N SER A 70 21.68 -13.68 2.24
CA SER A 70 22.26 -14.81 1.50
C SER A 70 21.45 -15.17 0.26
N ILE A 71 20.12 -15.05 0.34
CA ILE A 71 19.19 -15.20 -0.78
C ILE A 71 19.46 -14.10 -1.81
N CYS A 72 19.46 -12.83 -1.39
CA CYS A 72 19.72 -11.71 -2.30
C CYS A 72 21.10 -11.78 -2.95
N SER A 73 22.16 -12.04 -2.16
CA SER A 73 23.53 -12.13 -2.69
C SER A 73 23.70 -13.26 -3.71
N ARG A 74 22.96 -14.37 -3.55
CA ARG A 74 22.98 -15.50 -4.48
C ARG A 74 22.30 -15.15 -5.80
N ASP A 75 21.18 -14.43 -5.75
CA ASP A 75 20.28 -14.25 -6.88
C ASP A 75 20.56 -12.99 -7.71
N ILE A 76 21.05 -11.91 -7.10
CA ILE A 76 21.36 -10.65 -7.78
C ILE A 76 22.24 -10.82 -9.03
N PRO A 77 23.31 -11.63 -9.04
CA PRO A 77 24.10 -11.84 -10.25
C PRO A 77 23.29 -12.38 -11.44
N TYR A 78 22.28 -13.21 -11.18
CA TYR A 78 21.39 -13.73 -12.21
C TYR A 78 20.40 -12.66 -12.70
N LEU A 79 19.85 -11.87 -11.78
CA LEU A 79 19.00 -10.72 -12.13
C LEU A 79 19.76 -9.69 -12.98
N GLN A 80 20.99 -9.36 -12.63
CA GLN A 80 21.83 -8.45 -13.42
C GLN A 80 22.13 -9.01 -14.82
N ALA A 81 22.38 -10.31 -14.94
CA ALA A 81 22.60 -10.97 -16.22
C ALA A 81 21.35 -10.99 -17.12
N LEU A 82 20.15 -10.85 -16.54
CA LEU A 82 18.90 -10.62 -17.27
C LEU A 82 18.65 -9.14 -17.62
N ARG A 83 19.56 -8.23 -17.22
CA ARG A 83 19.39 -6.76 -17.30
C ARG A 83 18.18 -6.25 -16.51
N THR A 84 17.79 -6.99 -15.47
CA THR A 84 16.71 -6.62 -14.56
C THR A 84 17.07 -5.32 -13.84
N ASN A 85 16.14 -4.38 -13.79
CA ASN A 85 16.25 -3.15 -13.00
C ASN A 85 15.11 -3.00 -11.99
N THR A 86 14.14 -3.91 -11.96
CA THR A 86 13.02 -3.85 -11.04
C THR A 86 12.70 -5.26 -10.54
N ILE A 87 12.36 -5.42 -9.28
CA ILE A 87 11.72 -6.63 -8.78
C ILE A 87 10.37 -6.27 -8.19
N ARG A 88 9.41 -7.19 -8.31
CA ARG A 88 8.16 -7.16 -7.56
C ARG A 88 8.23 -8.17 -6.43
N VAL A 89 7.93 -7.74 -5.22
CA VAL A 89 7.81 -8.61 -4.04
C VAL A 89 6.38 -8.51 -3.51
N TYR A 90 5.71 -9.64 -3.35
CA TYR A 90 4.29 -9.72 -2.99
C TYR A 90 4.06 -9.68 -1.48
N ALA A 91 5.05 -10.08 -0.68
CA ALA A 91 5.00 -10.02 0.77
C ALA A 91 6.40 -9.91 1.38
N ILE A 92 6.55 -8.92 2.26
CA ILE A 92 7.70 -8.75 3.16
C ILE A 92 7.24 -8.79 4.61
N ASP A 93 8.15 -9.13 5.53
CA ASP A 93 7.93 -9.04 6.98
C ASP A 93 8.46 -7.68 7.46
N PRO A 94 7.58 -6.70 7.76
CA PRO A 94 8.01 -5.36 8.14
C PRO A 94 8.74 -5.30 9.50
N THR A 95 8.78 -6.39 10.25
CA THR A 95 9.52 -6.48 11.53
C THR A 95 10.99 -6.85 11.34
N LYS A 96 11.40 -7.30 10.15
CA LYS A 96 12.77 -7.67 9.82
C LYS A 96 13.57 -6.48 9.31
N ASN A 97 14.90 -6.64 9.32
CA ASN A 97 15.80 -5.68 8.71
C ASN A 97 16.03 -6.06 7.23
N HIS A 98 15.86 -5.10 6.34
CA HIS A 98 16.05 -5.28 4.88
C HIS A 98 17.30 -4.57 4.35
N ASP A 99 18.13 -3.97 5.22
CA ASP A 99 19.23 -3.08 4.83
C ASP A 99 20.21 -3.78 3.89
N ASP A 100 20.65 -4.99 4.24
CA ASP A 100 21.69 -5.67 3.47
C ASP A 100 21.19 -6.02 2.06
N CYS A 101 19.98 -6.57 1.93
CA CYS A 101 19.41 -6.88 0.60
C CYS A 101 19.11 -5.62 -0.20
N MET A 102 18.46 -4.61 0.40
CA MET A 102 18.09 -3.38 -0.30
C MET A 102 19.33 -2.62 -0.78
N ASN A 103 20.42 -2.60 0.00
CA ASN A 103 21.69 -2.02 -0.44
C ASN A 103 22.33 -2.83 -1.58
N MET A 104 22.34 -4.17 -1.52
CA MET A 104 22.86 -4.99 -2.63
C MET A 104 22.04 -4.81 -3.91
N LEU A 105 20.72 -4.68 -3.81
CA LEU A 105 19.84 -4.37 -4.94
C LEU A 105 20.14 -2.98 -5.50
N ALA A 106 20.32 -1.98 -4.63
CA ALA A 106 20.69 -0.63 -5.03
C ALA A 106 22.07 -0.60 -5.74
N ASP A 107 23.08 -1.27 -5.19
CA ASP A 107 24.40 -1.43 -5.84
C ASP A 107 24.30 -2.07 -7.23
N ALA A 108 23.32 -2.97 -7.41
CA ALA A 108 23.02 -3.61 -8.69
C ALA A 108 22.15 -2.77 -9.63
N GLY A 109 21.65 -1.61 -9.19
CA GLY A 109 20.73 -0.76 -9.94
C GLY A 109 19.30 -1.31 -10.05
N ILE A 110 18.87 -2.12 -9.08
CA ILE A 110 17.58 -2.80 -9.03
C ILE A 110 16.66 -2.11 -8.03
N TYR A 111 15.48 -1.70 -8.51
CA TYR A 111 14.40 -1.11 -7.75
C TYR A 111 13.39 -2.15 -7.26
N VAL A 112 12.63 -1.84 -6.22
CA VAL A 112 11.62 -2.71 -5.63
C VAL A 112 10.24 -2.06 -5.75
N VAL A 113 9.28 -2.79 -6.32
CA VAL A 113 7.85 -2.53 -6.14
C VAL A 113 7.34 -3.57 -5.15
N SER A 114 6.77 -3.14 -4.02
CA SER A 114 6.28 -4.07 -2.99
C SER A 114 4.76 -4.00 -2.91
N ASP A 115 4.09 -5.13 -2.88
CA ASP A 115 2.71 -5.19 -2.42
C ASP A 115 2.68 -4.88 -0.90
N LEU A 116 1.63 -4.19 -0.44
CA LEU A 116 1.46 -3.81 0.97
C LEU A 116 0.83 -4.93 1.81
N SER A 117 0.01 -5.76 1.15
CA SER A 117 -0.67 -6.89 1.76
C SER A 117 0.26 -8.08 2.04
N ALA A 118 -0.28 -9.08 2.73
CA ALA A 118 0.22 -10.46 2.78
C ALA A 118 -0.96 -11.43 2.56
N PRO A 119 -0.72 -12.73 2.32
CA PRO A 119 -1.78 -13.71 2.06
C PRO A 119 -2.92 -13.71 3.10
N ASP A 120 -2.60 -13.53 4.38
CA ASP A 120 -3.51 -13.48 5.52
C ASP A 120 -3.90 -12.06 5.96
N GLN A 121 -3.27 -11.03 5.38
CA GLN A 121 -3.51 -9.62 5.70
C GLN A 121 -3.75 -8.85 4.39
N SER A 122 -4.91 -9.10 3.78
CA SER A 122 -5.35 -8.49 2.54
C SER A 122 -6.84 -8.18 2.55
N ILE A 123 -7.28 -7.26 1.68
CA ILE A 123 -8.70 -6.98 1.49
C ILE A 123 -9.35 -8.23 0.89
N ASN A 124 -10.25 -8.86 1.65
CA ASN A 124 -11.00 -10.02 1.19
C ASN A 124 -12.04 -9.61 0.15
N ARG A 125 -11.91 -10.09 -1.08
CA ARG A 125 -12.82 -9.71 -2.17
C ARG A 125 -14.29 -10.10 -1.95
N ASN A 126 -14.55 -11.14 -1.17
CA ASN A 126 -15.91 -11.65 -0.93
C ASN A 126 -16.59 -10.95 0.24
N ASP A 127 -15.80 -10.39 1.15
CA ASP A 127 -16.26 -9.64 2.32
C ASP A 127 -15.28 -8.48 2.59
N PRO A 128 -15.30 -7.44 1.73
CA PRO A 128 -14.26 -6.45 1.72
C PRO A 128 -14.37 -5.49 2.89
N ALA A 129 -13.26 -5.34 3.62
CA ALA A 129 -13.11 -4.38 4.69
C ALA A 129 -11.83 -3.55 4.48
N TRP A 130 -11.83 -2.35 5.06
CA TRP A 130 -10.64 -1.53 5.24
C TRP A 130 -10.67 -1.07 6.70
N ASN A 131 -9.88 -1.75 7.53
CA ASN A 131 -9.94 -1.68 8.98
C ASN A 131 -8.56 -1.38 9.58
N ASP A 132 -8.51 -1.26 10.91
CA ASP A 132 -7.28 -0.90 11.63
C ASP A 132 -6.14 -1.90 11.40
N ASP A 133 -6.43 -3.21 11.34
CA ASP A 133 -5.41 -4.25 11.14
C ASP A 133 -4.79 -4.19 9.74
N LEU A 134 -5.61 -4.01 8.69
CA LEU A 134 -5.13 -3.86 7.32
C LEU A 134 -4.37 -2.55 7.14
N TYR A 135 -4.85 -1.47 7.76
CA TYR A 135 -4.14 -0.19 7.74
C TYR A 135 -2.76 -0.31 8.39
N GLU A 136 -2.68 -0.90 9.59
CA GLU A 136 -1.41 -1.10 10.32
C GLU A 136 -0.42 -1.95 9.51
N ARG A 137 -0.92 -3.02 8.88
CA ARG A 137 -0.12 -3.83 7.95
C ARG A 137 0.49 -2.97 6.85
N TYR A 138 -0.33 -2.17 6.17
CA TYR A 138 0.11 -1.40 5.01
C TYR A 138 1.14 -0.34 5.41
N VAL A 139 0.88 0.41 6.49
CA VAL A 139 1.81 1.46 6.93
C VAL A 139 3.10 0.90 7.52
N SER A 140 3.08 -0.31 8.10
CA SER A 140 4.28 -1.01 8.55
C SER A 140 5.21 -1.37 7.40
N VAL A 141 4.65 -1.86 6.27
CA VAL A 141 5.43 -2.12 5.05
C VAL A 141 5.99 -0.83 4.47
N VAL A 142 5.21 0.26 4.47
CA VAL A 142 5.72 1.59 4.08
C VAL A 142 6.89 2.01 4.97
N ASP A 143 6.76 1.94 6.30
CA ASP A 143 7.82 2.34 7.23
C ASP A 143 9.10 1.51 7.06
N ALA A 144 8.95 0.21 6.79
CA ALA A 144 10.08 -0.68 6.54
C ALA A 144 10.86 -0.32 5.27
N LEU A 145 10.19 0.14 4.20
CA LEU A 145 10.80 0.30 2.88
C LEU A 145 10.97 1.75 2.40
N ALA A 146 10.30 2.74 3.00
CA ALA A 146 10.25 4.11 2.49
C ALA A 146 11.61 4.83 2.45
N ASN A 147 12.54 4.43 3.32
CA ASN A 147 13.86 5.07 3.45
C ASN A 147 14.87 4.60 2.40
N TYR A 148 14.64 3.47 1.72
CA TYR A 148 15.52 3.03 0.64
C TYR A 148 15.18 3.76 -0.65
N THR A 149 16.18 4.30 -1.35
CA THR A 149 15.95 5.09 -2.57
C THR A 149 15.60 4.23 -3.79
N ASN A 150 15.91 2.93 -3.73
CA ASN A 150 15.47 1.95 -4.71
C ASN A 150 14.03 1.42 -4.49
N THR A 151 13.29 1.86 -3.47
CA THR A 151 11.85 1.55 -3.35
C THR A 151 11.04 2.35 -4.38
N LEU A 152 10.59 1.74 -5.47
CA LEU A 152 9.89 2.47 -6.54
C LEU A 152 8.49 2.92 -6.09
N GLY A 153 7.77 2.05 -5.41
CA GLY A 153 6.41 2.29 -4.94
C GLY A 153 5.75 1.02 -4.43
N PHE A 154 4.44 1.13 -4.18
CA PHE A 154 3.69 0.09 -3.51
C PHE A 154 2.40 -0.27 -4.26
N PHE A 155 1.99 -1.54 -4.22
CA PHE A 155 0.64 -1.95 -4.61
C PHE A 155 -0.27 -2.03 -3.38
N ALA A 156 -1.38 -1.28 -3.39
CA ALA A 156 -2.40 -1.31 -2.34
C ALA A 156 -3.39 -2.48 -2.49
N GLY A 157 -3.28 -3.24 -3.56
CA GLY A 157 -4.04 -4.45 -3.81
C GLY A 157 -3.58 -5.14 -5.09
N ASN A 158 -3.81 -6.44 -5.16
CA ASN A 158 -3.50 -7.27 -6.32
C ASN A 158 -4.71 -8.15 -6.63
N GLU A 159 -5.37 -7.88 -7.76
CA GLU A 159 -6.53 -8.63 -8.26
C GLU A 159 -7.61 -8.82 -7.18
N VAL A 160 -7.87 -7.80 -6.37
CA VAL A 160 -8.88 -7.89 -5.31
C VAL A 160 -10.23 -8.12 -5.97
N SER A 161 -10.68 -7.17 -6.79
CA SER A 161 -11.79 -7.39 -7.71
C SER A 161 -11.27 -8.14 -8.94
N ASN A 162 -11.78 -9.35 -9.18
CA ASN A 162 -11.34 -10.21 -10.29
C ASN A 162 -12.50 -10.84 -11.07
N SER A 163 -13.73 -10.42 -10.79
CA SER A 163 -14.96 -10.85 -11.45
C SER A 163 -16.05 -9.81 -11.25
N LYS A 164 -17.15 -9.88 -12.02
CA LYS A 164 -18.29 -8.96 -11.92
C LYS A 164 -18.83 -8.81 -10.48
N ASN A 165 -18.95 -9.94 -9.77
CA ASN A 165 -19.53 -10.01 -8.42
C ASN A 165 -18.56 -9.62 -7.28
N THR A 166 -17.34 -9.17 -7.60
CA THR A 166 -16.35 -8.72 -6.60
C THR A 166 -15.92 -7.27 -6.83
N THR A 167 -16.57 -6.54 -7.75
CA THR A 167 -16.22 -5.15 -8.08
C THR A 167 -16.46 -4.18 -6.92
N ASN A 168 -17.39 -4.47 -6.02
CA ASN A 168 -17.63 -3.73 -4.78
C ASN A 168 -16.34 -3.55 -3.94
N ALA A 169 -15.44 -4.54 -3.93
CA ALA A 169 -14.18 -4.50 -3.19
C ALA A 169 -13.24 -3.37 -3.64
N SER A 170 -13.38 -2.88 -4.88
CA SER A 170 -12.57 -1.78 -5.41
C SER A 170 -12.73 -0.48 -4.61
N ALA A 171 -13.88 -0.25 -3.96
CA ALA A 171 -14.07 0.91 -3.09
C ALA A 171 -13.12 0.90 -1.87
N PHE A 172 -12.85 -0.29 -1.33
CA PHE A 172 -11.96 -0.49 -0.19
C PHE A 172 -10.49 -0.39 -0.59
N VAL A 173 -10.12 -0.91 -1.76
CA VAL A 173 -8.78 -0.70 -2.32
C VAL A 173 -8.52 0.78 -2.57
N LYS A 174 -9.49 1.51 -3.13
CA LYS A 174 -9.34 2.95 -3.36
C LYS A 174 -9.23 3.76 -2.06
N ALA A 175 -9.90 3.32 -0.98
CA ALA A 175 -9.70 3.86 0.36
C ALA A 175 -8.28 3.55 0.90
N ALA A 176 -7.78 2.33 0.68
CA ALA A 176 -6.42 1.96 1.06
C ALA A 176 -5.36 2.79 0.33
N VAL A 177 -5.55 3.07 -0.96
CA VAL A 177 -4.71 3.99 -1.74
C VAL A 177 -4.70 5.39 -1.10
N ARG A 178 -5.89 5.97 -0.87
CA ARG A 178 -6.05 7.29 -0.23
C ARG A 178 -5.28 7.36 1.10
N ASP A 179 -5.51 6.39 1.97
CA ASP A 179 -4.99 6.42 3.34
C ASP A 179 -3.49 6.13 3.40
N THR A 180 -2.98 5.23 2.54
CA THR A 180 -1.54 4.97 2.43
C THR A 180 -0.80 6.20 1.91
N LYS A 181 -1.33 6.88 0.88
CA LYS A 181 -0.75 8.13 0.36
C LYS A 181 -0.75 9.23 1.43
N ALA A 182 -1.84 9.36 2.19
CA ALA A 182 -1.91 10.28 3.32
C ALA A 182 -0.86 9.95 4.40
N TYR A 183 -0.66 8.67 4.71
CA TYR A 183 0.36 8.23 5.66
C TYR A 183 1.77 8.60 5.21
N ILE A 184 2.14 8.24 3.98
CA ILE A 184 3.45 8.58 3.37
C ILE A 184 3.72 10.09 3.48
N ALA A 185 2.72 10.92 3.14
CA ALA A 185 2.83 12.37 3.23
C ALA A 185 3.00 12.85 4.69
N SER A 186 2.22 12.31 5.63
CA SER A 186 2.26 12.70 7.05
C SER A 186 3.60 12.40 7.72
N LYS A 187 4.27 11.32 7.30
CA LYS A 187 5.60 10.93 7.81
C LYS A 187 6.73 11.75 7.21
N GLY A 188 6.45 12.58 6.21
CA GLY A 188 7.46 13.36 5.50
C GLY A 188 8.42 12.49 4.68
N TYR A 189 7.99 11.28 4.30
CA TYR A 189 8.76 10.45 3.39
C TYR A 189 8.85 11.11 2.01
N ARG A 190 9.84 10.69 1.22
CA ARG A 190 9.90 11.08 -0.19
C ARG A 190 8.63 10.62 -0.91
N SER A 191 8.33 11.27 -2.03
CA SER A 191 7.24 10.82 -2.90
C SER A 191 7.48 9.35 -3.30
N LEU A 192 6.52 8.51 -2.94
CA LEU A 192 6.45 7.08 -3.23
C LEU A 192 5.06 6.84 -3.82
N GLY A 193 5.01 6.21 -4.99
CA GLY A 193 3.73 5.94 -5.64
C GLY A 193 2.98 4.82 -4.93
N VAL A 194 1.66 4.94 -4.82
CA VAL A 194 0.76 3.86 -4.40
C VAL A 194 -0.17 3.52 -5.56
N GLY A 195 0.04 2.34 -6.14
CA GLY A 195 -0.71 1.84 -7.29
C GLY A 195 -1.63 0.67 -6.97
N TYR A 196 -2.15 0.06 -8.02
CA TYR A 196 -2.95 -1.17 -7.97
C TYR A 196 -2.51 -2.13 -9.07
N ALA A 197 -2.46 -3.43 -8.76
CA ALA A 197 -2.23 -4.50 -9.72
C ALA A 197 -3.53 -5.24 -9.99
N THR A 198 -3.85 -5.50 -11.26
CA THR A 198 -5.12 -6.16 -11.63
C THR A 198 -4.94 -7.23 -12.70
N SER A 199 -5.91 -8.15 -12.77
CA SER A 199 -6.05 -9.15 -13.83
C SER A 199 -6.60 -8.56 -15.13
N ASP A 200 -6.36 -9.24 -16.26
CA ASP A 200 -6.97 -8.94 -17.57
C ASP A 200 -8.35 -9.62 -17.74
N ASP A 201 -9.26 -9.42 -16.78
CA ASP A 201 -10.64 -9.88 -16.91
C ASP A 201 -11.44 -8.96 -17.83
N SER A 202 -11.95 -9.52 -18.94
CA SER A 202 -12.59 -8.73 -20.00
C SER A 202 -13.89 -8.05 -19.58
N ASP A 203 -14.56 -8.57 -18.57
CA ASP A 203 -15.87 -8.07 -18.15
C ASP A 203 -15.75 -6.81 -17.29
N ILE A 204 -14.61 -6.63 -16.60
CA ILE A 204 -14.44 -5.54 -15.62
C ILE A 204 -13.22 -4.65 -15.90
N ARG A 205 -12.26 -5.05 -16.76
CA ARG A 205 -10.98 -4.34 -16.91
C ARG A 205 -11.09 -2.84 -17.23
N VAL A 206 -12.03 -2.45 -18.09
CA VAL A 206 -12.21 -1.05 -18.50
C VAL A 206 -12.75 -0.24 -17.32
N ASN A 207 -13.83 -0.72 -16.69
CA ASN A 207 -14.38 -0.07 -15.51
C ASN A 207 -13.34 0.00 -14.37
N MET A 208 -12.52 -1.04 -14.21
CA MET A 208 -11.45 -1.06 -13.21
C MET A 208 -10.43 0.05 -13.46
N ALA A 209 -9.89 0.12 -14.68
CA ALA A 209 -8.91 1.12 -15.07
C ALA A 209 -9.49 2.53 -14.88
N ASP A 210 -10.70 2.77 -15.37
CA ASP A 210 -11.37 4.06 -15.23
C ASP A 210 -11.58 4.41 -13.76
N TYR A 211 -12.09 3.48 -12.95
CA TYR A 211 -12.43 3.73 -11.55
C TYR A 211 -11.24 4.18 -10.70
N PHE A 212 -10.07 3.59 -10.89
CA PHE A 212 -8.88 3.95 -10.11
C PHE A 212 -8.23 5.27 -10.55
N ASP A 213 -8.61 5.82 -11.71
CA ASP A 213 -8.09 7.08 -12.24
C ASP A 213 -9.22 8.03 -12.71
N CYS A 214 -10.29 8.18 -11.92
CA CYS A 214 -11.45 9.01 -12.29
C CYS A 214 -11.76 10.20 -11.36
N SER A 215 -10.96 10.44 -10.32
CA SER A 215 -11.24 11.50 -9.35
C SER A 215 -10.49 12.79 -9.68
N SER A 216 -11.18 13.93 -9.50
CA SER A 216 -10.53 15.25 -9.48
C SER A 216 -9.74 15.50 -8.20
N ASP A 217 -10.09 14.81 -7.11
CA ASP A 217 -9.25 14.69 -5.93
C ASP A 217 -8.21 13.59 -6.18
N THR A 218 -6.99 14.02 -6.49
CA THR A 218 -5.87 13.13 -6.84
C THR A 218 -5.40 12.25 -5.70
N ALA A 219 -5.80 12.53 -4.45
CA ALA A 219 -5.55 11.63 -3.33
C ALA A 219 -6.32 10.31 -3.47
N LEU A 220 -7.43 10.31 -4.21
CA LEU A 220 -8.26 9.13 -4.45
C LEU A 220 -7.83 8.32 -5.67
N ASN A 221 -6.95 8.86 -6.52
CA ASN A 221 -6.44 8.12 -7.66
C ASN A 221 -5.18 7.34 -7.27
N ILE A 222 -4.96 6.22 -7.93
CA ILE A 222 -3.67 5.52 -7.92
C ILE A 222 -2.57 6.40 -8.51
N ASP A 223 -1.31 6.13 -8.15
CA ASP A 223 -0.16 6.81 -8.75
C ASP A 223 0.41 6.05 -9.95
N PHE A 224 0.12 4.75 -10.09
CA PHE A 224 0.46 3.92 -11.25
C PHE A 224 -0.44 2.69 -11.33
N TRP A 225 -0.55 2.13 -12.54
CA TRP A 225 -1.36 0.96 -12.86
C TRP A 225 -0.50 -0.22 -13.27
N GLY A 226 -0.65 -1.32 -12.53
CA GLY A 226 -0.03 -2.60 -12.83
C GLY A 226 -1.04 -3.55 -13.47
N TYR A 227 -0.66 -4.17 -14.58
CA TYR A 227 -1.54 -5.09 -15.30
C TYR A 227 -0.92 -6.48 -15.42
N ASN A 228 -1.60 -7.53 -14.94
CA ASN A 228 -1.16 -8.91 -15.04
C ASN A 228 -1.66 -9.48 -16.37
N VAL A 229 -0.77 -9.53 -17.38
CA VAL A 229 -1.13 -9.79 -18.78
C VAL A 229 -0.45 -11.05 -19.31
N TYR A 230 -1.26 -12.09 -19.51
CA TYR A 230 -0.82 -13.40 -20.01
C TYR A 230 -1.35 -13.73 -21.41
N SER A 231 -1.95 -12.76 -22.11
CA SER A 231 -2.60 -12.99 -23.42
C SER A 231 -1.64 -13.28 -24.58
N TRP A 232 -0.35 -13.02 -24.40
CA TRP A 232 0.69 -13.42 -25.35
C TRP A 232 1.28 -14.77 -24.98
N CYS A 233 0.93 -15.82 -25.74
CA CYS A 233 1.56 -17.13 -25.65
C CYS A 233 2.26 -17.43 -26.98
N ASP A 234 3.58 -17.63 -26.95
CA ASP A 234 4.37 -17.79 -28.17
C ASP A 234 4.04 -19.06 -28.96
N PRO A 235 4.10 -19.02 -30.31
CA PRO A 235 4.32 -17.83 -31.13
C PRO A 235 3.06 -16.96 -31.22
N SER A 236 3.21 -15.64 -31.02
CA SER A 236 2.12 -14.67 -31.20
C SER A 236 2.63 -13.39 -31.89
N THR A 237 1.74 -12.41 -32.03
CA THR A 237 2.07 -11.08 -32.58
C THR A 237 1.41 -10.00 -31.74
N TYR A 238 1.83 -8.74 -31.92
CA TYR A 238 1.24 -7.57 -31.26
C TYR A 238 -0.28 -7.49 -31.42
N ALA A 239 -0.81 -7.78 -32.61
CA ALA A 239 -2.24 -7.80 -32.87
C ALA A 239 -2.92 -9.06 -32.30
N THR A 240 -2.36 -10.25 -32.59
CA THR A 240 -3.00 -11.53 -32.22
C THR A 240 -3.06 -11.77 -30.71
N SER A 241 -2.07 -11.29 -29.96
CA SER A 241 -2.05 -11.34 -28.48
C SER A 241 -3.06 -10.39 -27.82
N GLY A 242 -3.64 -9.44 -28.58
CA GLY A 242 -4.45 -8.36 -28.04
C GLY A 242 -3.65 -7.20 -27.43
N TYR A 243 -2.31 -7.23 -27.47
CA TYR A 243 -1.47 -6.12 -26.96
C TYR A 243 -1.73 -4.82 -27.71
N GLU A 244 -2.13 -4.89 -28.98
CA GLU A 244 -2.59 -3.73 -29.76
C GLU A 244 -3.80 -3.07 -29.12
N ALA A 245 -4.88 -3.82 -28.90
CA ALA A 245 -6.08 -3.31 -28.24
C ALA A 245 -5.80 -2.79 -26.83
N ARG A 246 -4.97 -3.49 -26.04
CA ARG A 246 -4.57 -3.01 -24.71
C ARG A 246 -3.78 -1.69 -24.81
N THR A 247 -2.90 -1.54 -25.79
CA THR A 247 -2.13 -0.30 -25.96
C THR A 247 -3.04 0.87 -26.32
N GLU A 248 -3.99 0.67 -27.24
CA GLU A 248 -4.99 1.66 -27.63
C GLU A 248 -5.86 2.11 -26.43
N GLU A 249 -6.31 1.17 -25.59
CA GLU A 249 -7.10 1.44 -24.39
C GLU A 249 -6.38 2.37 -23.40
N PHE A 250 -5.05 2.23 -23.25
CA PHE A 250 -4.26 2.98 -22.28
C PHE A 250 -3.54 4.22 -22.85
N GLU A 251 -3.70 4.57 -24.14
CA GLU A 251 -3.02 5.73 -24.76
C GLU A 251 -3.25 7.04 -24.00
N SER A 252 -4.46 7.22 -23.47
CA SER A 252 -4.89 8.44 -22.78
C SER A 252 -4.88 8.36 -21.25
N TYR A 253 -4.43 7.24 -20.67
CA TYR A 253 -4.45 7.01 -19.23
C TYR A 253 -3.50 7.96 -18.50
N SER A 254 -3.92 8.55 -17.37
CA SER A 254 -3.23 9.73 -16.84
C SER A 254 -2.00 9.42 -15.99
N VAL A 255 -1.90 8.18 -15.50
CA VAL A 255 -0.79 7.68 -14.67
C VAL A 255 0.04 6.62 -15.42
N PRO A 256 1.27 6.32 -14.98
CA PRO A 256 2.09 5.30 -15.62
C PRO A 256 1.43 3.92 -15.59
N VAL A 257 1.50 3.21 -16.72
CA VAL A 257 0.98 1.85 -16.86
C VAL A 257 2.12 0.91 -17.22
N PHE A 258 2.13 -0.30 -16.67
CA PHE A 258 3.11 -1.34 -16.98
C PHE A 258 2.52 -2.72 -16.76
N PHE A 259 3.15 -3.75 -17.32
CA PHE A 259 2.77 -5.11 -17.01
C PHE A 259 3.35 -5.51 -15.65
N ALA A 260 2.50 -5.61 -14.63
CA ALA A 260 2.90 -6.04 -13.30
C ALA A 260 3.25 -7.53 -13.26
N GLU A 261 2.73 -8.29 -14.22
CA GLU A 261 3.13 -9.66 -14.55
C GLU A 261 2.95 -9.91 -16.05
N TYR A 262 3.87 -10.66 -16.66
CA TYR A 262 3.71 -11.25 -17.99
C TYR A 262 4.57 -12.51 -18.14
N GLY A 263 4.31 -13.28 -19.20
CA GLY A 263 5.10 -14.45 -19.58
C GLY A 263 4.31 -15.75 -19.55
N CYS A 264 3.27 -15.86 -20.40
CA CYS A 264 2.44 -17.05 -20.56
C CYS A 264 3.29 -18.31 -20.72
N ASN A 265 3.03 -19.34 -19.91
CA ASN A 265 3.79 -20.60 -19.94
C ASN A 265 3.09 -21.74 -20.69
N ALA A 266 2.06 -21.47 -21.50
CA ALA A 266 1.34 -22.50 -22.27
C ALA A 266 2.25 -23.28 -23.23
N ASN A 267 3.32 -22.66 -23.71
CA ASN A 267 4.37 -23.31 -24.50
C ASN A 267 5.72 -23.11 -23.81
N ARG A 268 6.36 -24.22 -23.39
CA ARG A 268 7.67 -24.21 -22.71
C ARG A 268 8.76 -24.90 -23.55
N PRO A 269 10.03 -24.45 -23.49
CA PRO A 269 10.47 -23.23 -22.79
C PRO A 269 9.95 -21.97 -23.48
N ARG A 270 9.60 -20.94 -22.69
CA ARG A 270 9.09 -19.65 -23.21
C ARG A 270 10.13 -19.00 -24.12
N THR A 271 9.70 -18.45 -25.26
CA THR A 271 10.61 -17.82 -26.23
C THR A 271 10.70 -16.30 -26.08
N TRP A 272 9.77 -15.67 -25.36
CA TRP A 272 9.73 -14.26 -25.00
C TRP A 272 9.56 -13.30 -26.19
N GLY A 273 8.77 -13.69 -27.19
CA GLY A 273 8.46 -12.81 -28.33
C GLY A 273 7.79 -11.50 -27.93
N GLU A 274 7.06 -11.50 -26.80
CA GLU A 274 6.42 -10.32 -26.23
C GLU A 274 7.40 -9.25 -25.73
N VAL A 275 8.65 -9.61 -25.43
CA VAL A 275 9.68 -8.64 -24.99
C VAL A 275 9.99 -7.66 -26.11
N ASP A 276 10.15 -8.13 -27.34
CA ASP A 276 10.40 -7.25 -28.50
C ASP A 276 9.20 -6.30 -28.75
N ALA A 277 7.96 -6.76 -28.52
CA ALA A 277 6.77 -5.93 -28.65
C ALA A 277 6.68 -4.87 -27.54
N LEU A 278 6.83 -5.28 -26.27
CA LEU A 278 6.67 -4.42 -25.09
C LEU A 278 7.69 -3.27 -25.04
N TYR A 279 8.92 -3.52 -25.48
CA TYR A 279 9.97 -2.50 -25.54
C TYR A 279 10.16 -1.89 -26.94
N GLY A 280 9.24 -2.19 -27.87
CA GLY A 280 9.21 -1.60 -29.21
C GLY A 280 8.51 -0.24 -29.28
N ASP A 281 8.61 0.42 -30.43
CA ASP A 281 8.12 1.79 -30.64
C ASP A 281 6.59 1.96 -30.51
N ASN A 282 5.83 0.88 -30.68
CA ASN A 282 4.38 0.91 -30.49
C ASN A 282 4.03 1.02 -29.01
N MET A 283 4.61 0.14 -28.18
CA MET A 283 4.20 0.00 -26.78
C MET A 283 4.91 1.00 -25.86
N THR A 284 6.17 1.35 -26.10
CA THR A 284 6.94 2.27 -25.22
C THR A 284 6.41 3.71 -25.15
N LYS A 285 5.51 4.08 -26.08
CA LYS A 285 4.76 5.34 -26.03
C LYS A 285 3.77 5.37 -24.86
N VAL A 286 3.20 4.21 -24.51
CA VAL A 286 2.15 4.02 -23.51
C VAL A 286 2.71 3.32 -22.27
N TRP A 287 3.27 2.13 -22.47
CA TRP A 287 3.72 1.22 -21.41
C TRP A 287 5.11 1.59 -20.88
N SER A 288 5.26 1.51 -19.58
CA SER A 288 6.51 1.74 -18.85
C SER A 288 7.33 0.45 -18.66
N GLY A 289 7.18 -0.52 -19.57
CA GLY A 289 7.82 -1.83 -19.50
C GLY A 289 6.98 -2.86 -18.74
N GLY A 290 7.64 -3.84 -18.13
CA GLY A 290 6.92 -4.89 -17.41
C GLY A 290 7.81 -5.80 -16.55
N ILE A 291 7.15 -6.67 -15.80
CA ILE A 291 7.73 -7.57 -14.82
C ILE A 291 7.40 -9.02 -15.21
N VAL A 292 8.44 -9.82 -15.47
CA VAL A 292 8.29 -11.25 -15.80
C VAL A 292 7.84 -12.03 -14.56
N TYR A 293 6.83 -12.88 -14.72
CA TYR A 293 6.44 -13.86 -13.69
C TYR A 293 7.07 -15.23 -14.02
N MET A 294 7.98 -15.80 -13.23
CA MET A 294 8.61 -15.30 -12.00
C MET A 294 10.04 -15.86 -11.85
N TYR A 295 10.84 -15.41 -10.89
CA TYR A 295 12.23 -15.87 -10.72
C TYR A 295 12.30 -17.35 -10.32
N PHE A 296 11.61 -17.73 -9.23
CA PHE A 296 11.68 -19.06 -8.63
C PHE A 296 10.73 -20.05 -9.33
N GLU A 297 11.23 -21.24 -9.72
CA GLU A 297 10.40 -22.34 -10.19
C GLU A 297 9.65 -22.97 -9.02
N THR A 298 8.33 -23.08 -9.18
CA THR A 298 7.42 -23.78 -8.27
C THR A 298 6.58 -24.77 -9.08
N GLU A 299 5.59 -25.41 -8.45
CA GLU A 299 4.65 -26.31 -9.12
C GLU A 299 3.85 -25.64 -10.26
N ASN A 300 3.81 -24.31 -10.30
CA ASN A 300 3.11 -23.55 -11.35
C ASN A 300 3.88 -23.45 -12.68
N GLU A 301 5.15 -23.90 -12.73
CA GLU A 301 5.96 -23.94 -13.96
C GLU A 301 6.26 -22.56 -14.59
N TYR A 302 6.34 -21.48 -13.80
CA TYR A 302 6.63 -20.11 -14.27
C TYR A 302 8.06 -19.63 -13.99
N GLY A 303 8.88 -20.41 -13.30
CA GLY A 303 10.22 -20.02 -12.86
C GLY A 303 11.24 -19.83 -13.99
N LEU A 304 12.20 -18.96 -13.72
CA LEU A 304 13.41 -18.81 -14.52
C LEU A 304 14.54 -19.68 -13.99
N VAL A 305 14.57 -19.94 -12.68
CA VAL A 305 15.59 -20.75 -12.03
C VAL A 305 14.98 -21.76 -11.07
N SER A 306 15.63 -22.91 -10.93
CA SER A 306 15.35 -23.84 -9.84
C SER A 306 16.45 -23.75 -8.79
N ILE A 307 16.08 -23.96 -7.52
CA ILE A 307 17.00 -23.84 -6.38
C ILE A 307 16.98 -25.14 -5.61
N THR A 308 18.17 -25.70 -5.39
CA THR A 308 18.33 -26.93 -4.60
C THR A 308 19.59 -26.79 -3.76
N ASN A 309 19.48 -27.00 -2.44
CA ASN A 309 20.59 -26.84 -1.50
C ASN A 309 21.31 -25.48 -1.66
N ASN A 310 20.53 -24.40 -1.76
CA ASN A 310 21.02 -23.03 -1.97
C ASN A 310 21.83 -22.82 -3.27
N LYS A 311 21.72 -23.73 -4.25
CA LYS A 311 22.39 -23.63 -5.54
C LYS A 311 21.36 -23.36 -6.64
N VAL A 312 21.60 -22.28 -7.39
CA VAL A 312 20.78 -21.87 -8.54
C VAL A 312 21.13 -22.71 -9.77
N SER A 313 20.10 -23.20 -10.46
CA SER A 313 20.18 -23.80 -11.79
C SER A 313 19.25 -23.05 -12.74
N THR A 314 19.81 -22.44 -13.78
CA THR A 314 19.04 -21.69 -14.79
C THR A 314 18.24 -22.63 -15.68
N LEU A 315 16.97 -22.31 -15.95
CA LEU A 315 16.11 -23.08 -16.84
C LEU A 315 16.20 -22.58 -18.30
N GLY A 316 15.51 -23.27 -19.21
CA GLY A 316 15.44 -22.87 -20.63
C GLY A 316 14.85 -21.46 -20.80
N ASP A 317 13.82 -21.15 -20.02
CA ASP A 317 13.15 -19.85 -19.98
C ASP A 317 14.12 -18.71 -19.66
N TYR A 318 15.02 -18.89 -18.68
CA TYR A 318 16.06 -17.92 -18.33
C TYR A 318 17.00 -17.63 -19.51
N SER A 319 17.45 -18.70 -20.18
CA SER A 319 18.37 -18.56 -21.31
C SER A 319 17.74 -17.83 -22.49
N ASN A 320 16.45 -18.05 -22.74
CA ASN A 320 15.70 -17.35 -23.78
C ASN A 320 15.42 -15.89 -23.38
N LEU A 321 15.03 -15.64 -22.13
CA LEU A 321 14.77 -14.29 -21.63
C LEU A 321 16.03 -13.42 -21.68
N SER A 322 17.18 -13.97 -21.26
CA SER A 322 18.46 -13.27 -21.33
C SER A 322 18.79 -12.80 -22.76
N LYS A 323 18.51 -13.66 -23.76
CA LYS A 323 18.71 -13.32 -25.18
C LYS A 323 17.75 -12.23 -25.65
N ALA A 324 16.46 -12.34 -25.33
CA ALA A 324 15.45 -11.34 -25.69
C ALA A 324 15.72 -9.99 -25.00
N MET A 325 16.07 -9.99 -23.72
CA MET A 325 16.41 -8.76 -22.99
C MET A 325 17.68 -8.09 -23.52
N ALA A 326 18.60 -8.83 -24.14
CA ALA A 326 19.81 -8.26 -24.74
C ALA A 326 19.53 -7.43 -26.01
N THR A 327 18.42 -7.67 -26.72
CA THR A 327 18.08 -6.96 -27.97
C THR A 327 17.35 -5.64 -27.73
N VAL A 328 16.70 -5.49 -26.58
CA VAL A 328 15.85 -4.32 -26.30
C VAL A 328 16.62 -3.11 -25.78
N SER A 329 16.26 -1.94 -26.31
CA SER A 329 16.76 -0.63 -25.90
C SER A 329 15.67 0.43 -26.14
N PRO A 330 14.64 0.48 -25.27
CA PRO A 330 13.49 1.36 -25.48
C PRO A 330 13.92 2.84 -25.52
N SER A 331 13.36 3.59 -26.46
CA SER A 331 13.57 5.03 -26.56
C SER A 331 12.53 5.77 -25.71
N GLY A 332 13.00 6.64 -24.82
CA GLY A 332 12.15 7.43 -23.95
C GLY A 332 12.24 8.94 -24.19
N VAL A 333 11.45 9.69 -23.44
CA VAL A 333 11.53 11.15 -23.37
C VAL A 333 12.32 11.62 -22.15
N ASN A 334 12.75 12.88 -22.13
CA ASN A 334 13.27 13.49 -20.90
C ASN A 334 12.16 14.26 -20.17
N SER A 335 12.14 14.19 -18.84
CA SER A 335 11.14 14.83 -17.98
C SER A 335 11.09 16.34 -18.16
N ALA A 336 12.20 17.00 -18.52
CA ALA A 336 12.25 18.44 -18.76
C ALA A 336 11.46 18.86 -20.01
N SER A 337 11.43 18.00 -21.06
CA SER A 337 10.67 18.23 -22.29
C SER A 337 9.27 17.60 -22.28
N TYR A 338 9.04 16.64 -21.38
CA TYR A 338 7.75 15.95 -21.30
C TYR A 338 6.69 16.84 -20.67
N THR A 339 5.60 17.07 -21.40
CA THR A 339 4.42 17.80 -20.93
C THR A 339 3.24 16.83 -20.89
N PRO A 340 2.77 16.43 -19.70
CA PRO A 340 1.60 15.55 -19.58
C PRO A 340 0.38 16.17 -20.25
N SER A 341 -0.29 15.39 -21.10
CA SER A 341 -1.54 15.77 -21.77
C SER A 341 -2.70 14.82 -21.47
N ASN A 342 -2.41 13.68 -20.85
CA ASN A 342 -3.39 12.65 -20.53
C ASN A 342 -4.30 13.14 -19.39
N THR A 343 -5.55 12.71 -19.40
CA THR A 343 -6.59 13.16 -18.48
C THR A 343 -7.23 11.98 -17.78
N ILE A 344 -7.67 12.19 -16.55
CA ILE A 344 -8.46 11.20 -15.80
C ILE A 344 -9.70 10.76 -16.58
N ALA A 345 -10.12 9.52 -16.35
CA ALA A 345 -11.33 8.96 -16.92
C ALA A 345 -12.59 9.48 -16.20
N SER A 346 -13.77 9.17 -16.76
CA SER A 346 -15.02 9.33 -16.01
C SER A 346 -15.24 8.12 -15.10
N CYS A 347 -15.69 8.33 -13.87
CA CYS A 347 -15.95 7.20 -12.98
C CYS A 347 -17.07 6.32 -13.55
N PRO A 348 -16.92 4.99 -13.55
CA PRO A 348 -17.98 4.09 -13.97
C PRO A 348 -19.26 4.30 -13.17
N ALA A 349 -20.40 4.21 -13.84
CA ALA A 349 -21.70 4.20 -13.18
C ALA A 349 -21.94 2.83 -12.52
N ILE A 350 -22.74 2.82 -11.45
CA ILE A 350 -23.21 1.56 -10.85
C ILE A 350 -24.09 0.83 -11.87
N ALA A 351 -23.76 -0.43 -12.14
CA ALA A 351 -24.43 -1.30 -13.09
C ALA A 351 -24.21 -2.78 -12.73
N THR A 352 -24.78 -3.69 -13.52
CA THR A 352 -24.64 -5.15 -13.31
C THR A 352 -23.19 -5.64 -13.25
N ASP A 353 -22.30 -4.97 -13.97
CA ASP A 353 -20.88 -5.36 -14.08
C ASP A 353 -19.96 -4.44 -13.25
N TRP A 354 -20.53 -3.51 -12.48
CA TRP A 354 -19.77 -2.57 -11.65
C TRP A 354 -20.55 -2.08 -10.42
N GLU A 355 -20.09 -2.46 -9.23
CA GLU A 355 -20.80 -2.24 -7.96
C GLU A 355 -20.07 -1.30 -6.99
N ALA A 356 -18.94 -0.71 -7.38
CA ALA A 356 -18.21 0.24 -6.54
C ALA A 356 -18.57 1.69 -6.88
N LYS A 357 -19.21 2.39 -5.95
CA LYS A 357 -19.45 3.83 -6.07
C LYS A 357 -18.13 4.57 -5.85
N ALA A 358 -17.84 5.57 -6.67
CA ALA A 358 -16.54 6.25 -6.63
C ALA A 358 -16.37 7.19 -5.43
N SER A 359 -17.48 7.69 -4.88
CA SER A 359 -17.50 8.56 -3.70
C SER A 359 -18.89 8.57 -3.05
N PRO A 360 -18.99 8.67 -1.71
CA PRO A 360 -17.86 8.61 -0.77
C PRO A 360 -17.23 7.21 -0.75
N LEU A 361 -16.00 7.11 -0.26
CA LEU A 361 -15.28 5.85 -0.02
C LEU A 361 -15.44 5.43 1.46
N PRO A 362 -15.09 4.19 1.83
CA PRO A 362 -15.01 3.79 3.23
C PRO A 362 -14.23 4.81 4.10
N PRO A 363 -14.63 5.03 5.36
CA PRO A 363 -13.91 5.89 6.29
C PRO A 363 -12.45 5.46 6.43
N SER A 364 -11.56 6.39 6.75
CA SER A 364 -10.20 6.03 7.13
C SER A 364 -10.23 5.28 8.47
N PRO A 365 -9.52 4.14 8.59
CA PRO A 365 -9.36 3.41 9.85
C PRO A 365 -8.89 4.33 10.97
N ASN A 366 -9.53 4.28 12.15
CA ASN A 366 -9.26 5.23 13.22
C ASN A 366 -9.45 4.55 14.57
N GLN A 367 -8.38 3.89 15.01
CA GLN A 367 -8.34 3.16 16.27
C GLN A 367 -8.73 4.02 17.49
N GLU A 368 -8.40 5.32 17.49
CA GLU A 368 -8.81 6.22 18.57
C GLU A 368 -10.33 6.36 18.61
N LEU A 369 -10.99 6.64 17.47
CA LEU A 369 -12.45 6.69 17.38
C LEU A 369 -13.10 5.37 17.81
N CYS A 370 -12.58 4.24 17.34
CA CYS A 370 -13.09 2.91 17.67
C CYS A 370 -13.00 2.62 19.17
N SER A 371 -11.84 2.90 19.77
CA SER A 371 -11.63 2.79 21.22
C SER A 371 -12.50 3.76 22.02
N CYS A 372 -12.65 5.00 21.57
CA CYS A 372 -13.52 6.00 22.20
C CYS A 372 -14.99 5.54 22.21
N MET A 373 -15.46 5.04 21.06
CA MET A 373 -16.79 4.48 20.92
C MET A 373 -16.95 3.29 21.86
N PHE A 374 -16.07 2.29 21.78
CA PHE A 374 -16.21 1.07 22.57
C PHE A 374 -16.19 1.33 24.08
N ASN A 375 -15.35 2.25 24.55
CA ASN A 375 -15.26 2.61 25.96
C ASN A 375 -16.51 3.37 26.47
N SER A 376 -17.24 4.03 25.58
CA SER A 376 -18.47 4.75 25.93
C SER A 376 -19.70 3.86 26.09
N LEU A 377 -19.62 2.60 25.64
CA LEU A 377 -20.75 1.67 25.63
C LEU A 377 -21.10 1.15 27.03
N SER A 378 -22.39 0.89 27.25
CA SER A 378 -22.92 0.30 28.48
C SER A 378 -23.11 -1.22 28.38
N CYS A 379 -23.40 -1.74 27.19
CA CYS A 379 -23.54 -3.16 26.90
C CYS A 379 -22.49 -3.61 25.88
N THR A 380 -21.71 -4.63 26.20
CA THR A 380 -20.71 -5.18 25.26
C THR A 380 -20.66 -6.70 25.32
N VAL A 381 -20.08 -7.31 24.29
CA VAL A 381 -19.72 -8.74 24.30
C VAL A 381 -18.71 -9.02 25.42
N LYS A 382 -18.77 -10.21 26.02
CA LYS A 382 -17.78 -10.66 27.00
C LYS A 382 -16.50 -11.08 26.30
N SER A 383 -15.35 -10.80 26.93
CA SER A 383 -14.03 -11.20 26.43
C SER A 383 -13.80 -12.72 26.38
N SER A 384 -14.70 -13.52 26.93
CA SER A 384 -14.65 -14.98 26.89
C SER A 384 -15.43 -15.59 25.71
N VAL A 385 -16.01 -14.77 24.85
CA VAL A 385 -16.76 -15.21 23.66
C VAL A 385 -15.82 -15.15 22.47
N ASP A 386 -15.66 -16.29 21.81
CA ASP A 386 -14.84 -16.43 20.61
C ASP A 386 -15.45 -15.65 19.43
N GLU A 387 -14.61 -15.06 18.57
CA GLU A 387 -15.06 -14.21 17.47
C GLU A 387 -15.90 -14.97 16.44
N GLU A 388 -15.71 -16.28 16.30
CA GLU A 388 -16.51 -17.14 15.44
C GLU A 388 -18.00 -17.13 15.84
N ALA A 389 -18.32 -16.83 17.10
CA ALA A 389 -19.70 -16.72 17.58
C ALA A 389 -20.33 -15.34 17.31
N TYR A 390 -19.57 -14.35 16.83
CA TYR A 390 -20.08 -12.99 16.63
C TYR A 390 -21.09 -12.92 15.50
N ALA A 391 -20.94 -13.75 14.47
CA ALA A 391 -21.87 -13.81 13.33
C ALA A 391 -23.32 -14.05 13.80
N ASP A 392 -23.56 -15.06 14.65
CA ASP A 392 -24.89 -15.36 15.19
C ASP A 392 -25.47 -14.19 16.00
N MET A 393 -24.61 -13.45 16.71
CA MET A 393 -25.02 -12.28 17.50
C MET A 393 -25.37 -11.10 16.61
N PHE A 394 -24.59 -10.83 15.56
CA PHE A 394 -24.93 -9.83 14.55
C PHE A 394 -26.24 -10.17 13.85
N ASP A 395 -26.40 -11.41 13.38
CA ASP A 395 -27.62 -11.86 12.69
C ASP A 395 -28.86 -11.69 13.57
N TYR A 396 -28.76 -12.06 14.85
CA TYR A 396 -29.86 -11.87 15.79
C TYR A 396 -30.21 -10.39 15.99
N VAL A 397 -29.21 -9.55 16.30
CA VAL A 397 -29.47 -8.14 16.60
C VAL A 397 -29.92 -7.38 15.37
N CYS A 398 -29.19 -7.47 14.26
CA CYS A 398 -29.52 -6.76 13.02
C CYS A 398 -30.84 -7.25 12.40
N GLY A 399 -31.20 -8.52 12.62
CA GLY A 399 -32.50 -9.06 12.22
C GLY A 399 -33.66 -8.57 13.10
N ALA A 400 -33.42 -8.33 14.40
CA ALA A 400 -34.41 -7.82 15.33
C ALA A 400 -34.57 -6.29 15.28
N ASP A 401 -33.48 -5.57 15.03
CA ASP A 401 -33.41 -4.11 14.94
C ASP A 401 -32.33 -3.71 13.93
N ALA A 402 -32.75 -3.48 12.68
CA ALA A 402 -31.83 -3.11 11.60
C ALA A 402 -31.13 -1.76 11.86
N ASP A 403 -31.76 -0.85 12.60
CA ASP A 403 -31.21 0.48 12.88
C ASP A 403 -30.00 0.39 13.83
N ALA A 404 -29.90 -0.67 14.64
CA ALA A 404 -28.76 -0.93 15.52
C ALA A 404 -27.45 -1.14 14.74
N CYS A 405 -27.53 -1.58 13.48
CA CYS A 405 -26.37 -1.95 12.67
C CYS A 405 -25.96 -0.88 11.65
N LEU A 406 -26.73 0.22 11.50
CA LEU A 406 -26.42 1.27 10.53
C LEU A 406 -25.08 1.96 10.77
N GLY A 407 -24.62 2.04 12.03
CA GLY A 407 -23.34 2.65 12.37
C GLY A 407 -22.10 1.85 11.98
N ILE A 408 -22.27 0.55 11.66
CA ILE A 408 -21.20 -0.35 11.20
C ILE A 408 -21.42 -0.85 9.76
N ALA A 409 -22.59 -0.58 9.19
CA ALA A 409 -22.94 -1.02 7.84
C ALA A 409 -21.98 -0.43 6.81
N HIS A 410 -21.59 -1.23 5.82
CA HIS A 410 -20.79 -0.79 4.69
C HIS A 410 -21.40 -1.34 3.39
N ASN A 411 -21.70 -0.45 2.45
CA ASN A 411 -22.31 -0.81 1.18
C ASN A 411 -21.67 0.02 0.06
N ALA A 412 -20.79 -0.62 -0.71
CA ALA A 412 -20.04 0.03 -1.78
C ALA A 412 -20.91 0.45 -2.98
N THR A 413 -22.03 -0.23 -3.21
CA THR A 413 -22.96 0.08 -4.30
C THR A 413 -23.66 1.42 -4.08
N THR A 414 -24.05 1.69 -2.84
CA THR A 414 -24.70 2.96 -2.45
C THR A 414 -23.68 4.02 -2.01
N GLY A 415 -22.45 3.60 -1.70
CA GLY A 415 -21.43 4.41 -1.03
C GLY A 415 -21.91 4.85 0.36
N SER A 416 -22.58 3.95 1.08
CA SER A 416 -23.05 4.19 2.44
C SER A 416 -22.15 3.42 3.39
N TYR A 417 -21.47 4.14 4.28
CA TYR A 417 -20.55 3.57 5.25
C TYR A 417 -20.82 4.20 6.61
N GLY A 418 -21.09 3.36 7.61
CA GLY A 418 -21.17 3.77 8.99
C GLY A 418 -19.83 4.27 9.51
N ALA A 419 -19.86 5.22 10.43
CA ALA A 419 -18.70 5.84 11.04
C ALA A 419 -17.79 4.85 11.79
N TYR A 420 -18.29 3.65 12.10
CA TYR A 420 -17.58 2.59 12.81
C TYR A 420 -17.35 1.33 11.96
N SER A 421 -17.62 1.37 10.65
CA SER A 421 -17.51 0.20 9.75
C SER A 421 -16.06 -0.30 9.55
N MET A 422 -15.08 0.49 9.98
CA MET A 422 -13.64 0.22 9.94
C MET A 422 -13.08 -0.30 11.27
N CYS A 423 -13.87 -0.29 12.36
CA CYS A 423 -13.46 -0.84 13.64
C CYS A 423 -13.39 -2.37 13.60
N ASN A 424 -12.71 -3.00 14.57
CA ASN A 424 -12.66 -4.46 14.62
C ASN A 424 -14.01 -5.08 15.00
N SER A 425 -14.15 -6.39 14.77
CA SER A 425 -15.36 -7.18 14.99
C SER A 425 -15.92 -7.03 16.42
N THR A 426 -15.05 -7.04 17.44
CA THR A 426 -15.41 -6.87 18.86
C THR A 426 -16.02 -5.50 19.13
N GLU A 427 -15.41 -4.44 18.59
CA GLU A 427 -15.88 -3.08 18.76
C GLU A 427 -17.20 -2.85 18.03
N GLN A 428 -17.31 -3.34 16.79
CA GLN A 428 -18.55 -3.29 16.00
C GLN A 428 -19.69 -4.03 16.70
N LEU A 429 -19.44 -5.24 17.21
CA LEU A 429 -20.45 -6.00 17.94
C LEU A 429 -20.84 -5.28 19.23
N GLY A 430 -19.86 -4.73 19.95
CA GLY A 430 -20.12 -3.87 21.10
C GLY A 430 -21.11 -2.76 20.77
N PHE A 431 -20.84 -1.99 19.71
CA PHE A 431 -21.72 -0.91 19.26
C PHE A 431 -23.14 -1.40 18.99
N VAL A 432 -23.28 -2.49 18.23
CA VAL A 432 -24.57 -3.08 17.86
C VAL A 432 -25.37 -3.55 19.09
N LEU A 433 -24.72 -4.22 20.03
CA LEU A 433 -25.35 -4.67 21.28
C LEU A 433 -25.80 -3.47 22.14
N ASP A 434 -25.00 -2.41 22.22
CA ASP A 434 -25.34 -1.21 22.98
C ASP A 434 -26.48 -0.41 22.36
N GLN A 435 -26.53 -0.33 21.02
CA GLN A 435 -27.63 0.28 20.29
C GLN A 435 -28.95 -0.46 20.56
N TYR A 436 -28.93 -1.80 20.42
CA TYR A 436 -30.10 -2.64 20.72
C TYR A 436 -30.53 -2.51 22.18
N TYR A 437 -29.58 -2.57 23.11
CA TYR A 437 -29.81 -2.38 24.54
C TYR A 437 -30.47 -1.03 24.86
N SER A 438 -29.97 0.04 24.25
CA SER A 438 -30.44 1.42 24.47
C SER A 438 -31.85 1.64 23.92
N ALA A 439 -32.18 0.98 22.81
CA ALA A 439 -33.51 1.00 22.20
C ALA A 439 -34.59 0.29 23.04
N GLN A 440 -34.20 -0.64 23.94
CA GLN A 440 -35.18 -1.36 24.75
C GLN A 440 -35.88 -0.47 25.78
N PRO A 441 -37.18 -0.75 26.07
CA PRO A 441 -37.91 -0.10 27.15
C PRO A 441 -37.16 -0.20 28.48
N SER A 442 -37.20 0.85 29.31
CA SER A 442 -36.44 0.88 30.58
C SER A 442 -36.75 -0.28 31.52
N SER A 443 -37.96 -0.85 31.46
CA SER A 443 -38.36 -2.03 32.23
C SER A 443 -37.68 -3.33 31.76
N GLN A 444 -37.18 -3.38 30.53
CA GLN A 444 -36.56 -4.56 29.90
C GLN A 444 -35.03 -4.43 29.79
N ARG A 445 -34.46 -3.23 29.98
CA ARG A 445 -33.01 -2.98 29.86
C ARG A 445 -32.18 -3.90 30.76
N ALA A 446 -32.61 -4.17 31.99
CA ALA A 446 -31.85 -5.02 32.92
C ALA A 446 -31.53 -6.43 32.36
N SER A 447 -32.41 -6.97 31.49
CA SER A 447 -32.20 -8.26 30.81
C SER A 447 -31.77 -8.14 29.35
N ALA A 448 -31.82 -6.95 28.76
CA ALA A 448 -31.54 -6.71 27.35
C ALA A 448 -30.05 -6.93 26.98
N CYS A 449 -29.14 -6.71 27.93
CA CYS A 449 -27.70 -7.00 27.75
C CYS A 449 -27.33 -8.42 28.22
N GLY A 450 -28.21 -9.40 27.98
CA GLY A 450 -28.02 -10.79 28.41
C GLY A 450 -27.39 -11.66 27.32
N PHE A 451 -28.01 -11.69 26.13
CA PHE A 451 -27.59 -12.49 24.96
C PHE A 451 -27.13 -13.91 25.33
N SER A 452 -27.99 -14.64 26.05
CA SER A 452 -27.69 -16.00 26.55
C SER A 452 -26.41 -16.12 27.39
N GLY A 453 -25.98 -15.02 28.01
CA GLY A 453 -24.76 -14.95 28.80
C GLY A 453 -23.53 -14.47 28.02
N SER A 454 -23.63 -14.19 26.73
CA SER A 454 -22.52 -13.74 25.88
C SER A 454 -22.22 -12.25 25.97
N ALA A 455 -23.15 -11.45 26.48
CA ALA A 455 -22.95 -10.02 26.72
C ALA A 455 -22.91 -9.68 28.21
N THR A 456 -22.38 -8.50 28.52
CA THR A 456 -22.31 -7.98 29.88
C THR A 456 -22.45 -6.46 29.90
N LEU A 457 -23.00 -5.95 31.01
CA LEU A 457 -22.97 -4.52 31.29
C LEU A 457 -21.58 -4.11 31.78
N LYS A 458 -21.16 -2.90 31.38
CA LYS A 458 -19.98 -2.23 31.90
C LYS A 458 -20.28 -0.76 32.19
N SER A 459 -19.38 -0.11 32.92
CA SER A 459 -19.49 1.33 33.20
C SER A 459 -19.09 2.14 31.97
N ALA A 460 -20.05 2.83 31.36
CA ALA A 460 -19.80 3.73 30.24
C ALA A 460 -18.87 4.88 30.63
N ALA A 461 -17.75 5.02 29.91
CA ALA A 461 -16.86 6.16 30.08
C ALA A 461 -17.42 7.39 29.36
N LYS A 462 -17.40 8.55 30.03
CA LYS A 462 -17.75 9.81 29.38
C LYS A 462 -16.65 10.20 28.40
N ALA A 463 -16.99 10.35 27.12
CA ALA A 463 -16.07 10.87 26.11
C ALA A 463 -15.58 12.29 26.50
N THR A 464 -14.27 12.50 26.44
CA THR A 464 -13.63 13.80 26.70
C THR A 464 -12.55 14.07 25.64
N GLY A 465 -12.07 15.31 25.54
CA GLY A 465 -11.01 15.68 24.59
C GLY A 465 -11.33 15.27 23.14
N VAL A 466 -10.37 14.59 22.50
CA VAL A 466 -10.49 14.11 21.12
C VAL A 466 -11.66 13.14 20.95
N CYS A 467 -11.87 12.19 21.87
CA CYS A 467 -13.03 11.28 21.84
C CYS A 467 -14.36 12.04 21.73
N SER A 468 -14.54 13.13 22.48
CA SER A 468 -15.78 13.90 22.43
C SER A 468 -16.00 14.54 21.06
N SER A 469 -14.94 14.95 20.37
CA SER A 469 -15.02 15.57 19.05
C SER A 469 -15.24 14.54 17.93
N LEU A 470 -14.57 13.39 17.99
CA LEU A 470 -14.69 12.32 17.01
C LEU A 470 -16.06 11.66 17.08
N MET A 471 -16.52 11.32 18.29
CA MET A 471 -17.84 10.72 18.48
C MET A 471 -18.98 11.71 18.18
N ALA A 472 -18.77 13.02 18.37
CA ALA A 472 -19.75 14.02 17.95
C ALA A 472 -19.91 14.08 16.42
N GLN A 473 -18.82 13.88 15.66
CA GLN A 473 -18.88 13.77 14.20
C GLN A 473 -19.58 12.48 13.75
N ALA A 474 -19.26 11.35 14.39
CA ALA A 474 -19.91 10.06 14.12
C ALA A 474 -21.41 10.07 14.46
N GLY A 475 -21.79 10.82 15.50
CA GLY A 475 -23.15 10.87 16.03
C GLY A 475 -23.50 9.61 16.82
N THR A 476 -24.61 9.67 17.56
CA THR A 476 -25.04 8.55 18.42
C THR A 476 -25.42 7.31 17.64
N ALA A 477 -25.99 7.48 16.44
CA ALA A 477 -26.31 6.37 15.55
C ALA A 477 -25.11 5.87 14.72
N GLY A 478 -23.95 6.51 14.83
CA GLY A 478 -22.75 6.14 14.06
C GLY A 478 -22.88 6.35 12.56
N GLN A 479 -23.80 7.19 12.08
CA GLN A 479 -24.03 7.41 10.63
C GLN A 479 -23.42 8.73 10.13
N GLY A 480 -22.75 9.49 11.00
CA GLY A 480 -22.06 10.71 10.63
C GLY A 480 -20.73 10.46 9.93
N THR A 481 -20.16 11.51 9.34
CA THR A 481 -18.87 11.43 8.65
C THR A 481 -17.76 11.97 9.53
N VAL A 482 -16.78 11.12 9.83
CA VAL A 482 -15.59 11.52 10.58
C VAL A 482 -14.48 11.89 9.60
N THR A 483 -13.95 13.10 9.75
CA THR A 483 -12.93 13.66 8.83
C THR A 483 -11.49 13.46 9.32
N ALA A 484 -11.32 12.99 10.56
CA ALA A 484 -10.01 12.74 11.15
C ALA A 484 -9.40 11.44 10.59
N SER A 485 -8.18 11.56 10.05
CA SER A 485 -7.36 10.43 9.60
C SER A 485 -6.44 9.96 10.74
N PRO A 486 -6.11 8.66 10.81
CA PRO A 486 -5.18 8.09 11.81
C PRO A 486 -3.80 8.75 11.77
N THR A 487 -3.45 9.39 10.66
CA THR A 487 -2.20 10.12 10.42
C THR A 487 -2.11 11.49 11.09
N THR A 488 -3.23 12.07 11.53
CA THR A 488 -3.27 13.49 11.95
C THR A 488 -2.84 13.73 13.39
N GLY A 489 -2.60 12.66 14.17
CA GLY A 489 -2.30 12.75 15.60
C GLY A 489 -3.44 13.38 16.40
N ALA A 490 -3.49 13.09 17.69
CA ALA A 490 -4.40 13.75 18.63
C ALA A 490 -4.06 15.26 18.73
N GLY A 491 -4.54 16.09 17.79
CA GLY A 491 -4.20 17.51 17.79
C GLY A 491 -4.63 18.35 16.58
N ALA A 492 -5.03 17.77 15.44
CA ALA A 492 -5.58 18.56 14.34
C ALA A 492 -7.02 19.00 14.68
N GLY A 493 -7.15 20.18 15.28
CA GLY A 493 -8.43 20.78 15.64
C GLY A 493 -9.40 20.78 14.45
N ALA A 494 -10.56 20.16 14.65
CA ALA A 494 -11.68 20.22 13.74
C ALA A 494 -12.02 21.68 13.41
N THR A 495 -11.68 22.13 12.20
CA THR A 495 -12.14 23.43 11.69
C THR A 495 -13.63 23.33 11.44
N ALA A 496 -14.42 23.86 12.37
CA ALA A 496 -15.84 24.09 12.20
C ALA A 496 -16.07 25.08 11.06
N GLY A 497 -16.40 24.57 9.87
CA GLY A 497 -16.87 25.39 8.75
C GLY A 497 -18.30 25.85 8.98
N SER A 498 -18.50 27.02 9.60
CA SER A 498 -19.80 27.69 9.61
C SER A 498 -20.05 28.32 8.24
N GLY A 499 -20.86 27.67 7.41
CA GLY A 499 -21.34 28.24 6.14
C GLY A 499 -22.42 29.30 6.38
N SER A 500 -22.02 30.55 6.60
CA SER A 500 -22.91 31.72 6.48
C SER A 500 -23.02 32.11 5.00
N GLY A 501 -24.15 31.77 4.38
CA GLY A 501 -24.48 32.22 3.04
C GLY A 501 -24.61 33.75 2.96
N SER A 502 -23.89 34.36 2.03
CA SER A 502 -24.16 35.74 1.60
C SER A 502 -23.96 35.83 0.09
N LYS A 503 -25.08 36.07 -0.60
CA LYS A 503 -25.13 36.37 -2.03
C LYS A 503 -24.47 37.73 -2.28
N ALA A 504 -23.58 37.81 -3.28
CA ALA A 504 -23.37 39.03 -4.05
C ALA A 504 -22.86 38.68 -5.45
N SER A 505 -23.60 39.15 -6.44
CA SER A 505 -23.30 39.19 -7.87
C SER A 505 -22.14 40.15 -8.18
N GLY A 506 -21.28 39.81 -9.15
CA GLY A 506 -20.32 40.77 -9.71
C GLY A 506 -19.49 40.20 -10.85
N SER A 507 -19.79 40.64 -12.07
CA SER A 507 -19.07 40.40 -13.33
C SER A 507 -17.64 40.99 -13.33
N GLY A 508 -16.68 40.36 -14.01
CA GLY A 508 -15.38 40.95 -14.29
C GLY A 508 -14.35 40.03 -14.95
N SER A 509 -14.17 40.20 -16.26
CA SER A 509 -13.13 39.61 -17.12
C SER A 509 -11.70 40.05 -16.76
N GLY A 510 -10.68 39.21 -17.01
CA GLY A 510 -9.29 39.68 -17.13
C GLY A 510 -8.19 38.64 -16.89
N SER A 511 -7.56 38.19 -17.97
CA SER A 511 -6.33 37.40 -18.04
C SER A 511 -5.10 38.07 -17.39
N LYS A 512 -4.21 37.27 -16.76
CA LYS A 512 -2.76 37.10 -17.06
C LYS A 512 -2.03 36.53 -15.84
N GLY A 513 -1.13 35.58 -16.10
CA GLY A 513 -0.36 34.86 -15.10
C GLY A 513 0.72 35.68 -14.40
N ALA A 514 1.17 35.16 -13.26
CA ALA A 514 2.47 35.40 -12.67
C ALA A 514 2.73 34.35 -11.59
N ALA A 515 3.97 33.84 -11.58
CA ALA A 515 4.53 33.01 -10.54
C ALA A 515 4.39 33.67 -9.15
N SER A 516 4.04 32.86 -8.13
CA SER A 516 4.19 33.26 -6.74
C SER A 516 5.26 32.39 -6.08
N VAL A 517 6.41 33.02 -5.89
CA VAL A 517 7.48 32.65 -4.97
C VAL A 517 6.88 32.46 -3.57
N MET A 518 7.06 31.27 -2.99
CA MET A 518 6.71 31.02 -1.59
C MET A 518 7.71 31.77 -0.69
N SER A 519 7.24 32.83 -0.03
CA SER A 519 7.95 33.45 1.08
C SER A 519 7.91 32.51 2.29
N VAL A 520 9.08 32.01 2.68
CA VAL A 520 9.29 31.28 3.92
C VAL A 520 9.03 32.22 5.10
N GLN A 521 7.96 31.98 5.85
CA GLN A 521 7.80 32.61 7.17
C GLN A 521 8.72 31.90 8.16
N SER A 522 9.65 32.66 8.71
CA SER A 522 10.53 32.27 9.81
C SER A 522 9.71 31.91 11.05
N VAL A 523 9.78 30.65 11.47
CA VAL A 523 9.30 30.23 12.80
C VAL A 523 10.39 30.59 13.81
N GLN A 524 10.08 31.54 14.71
CA GLN A 524 10.88 31.80 15.90
C GLN A 524 10.77 30.61 16.85
N ILE A 525 11.86 29.89 17.07
CA ILE A 525 11.99 28.90 18.13
C ILE A 525 12.34 29.65 19.42
N GLY A 526 11.36 29.68 20.34
CA GLY A 526 11.51 30.19 21.69
C GLY A 526 12.49 29.35 22.51
N SER A 527 13.25 30.06 23.35
CA SER A 527 14.34 29.58 24.19
C SER A 527 13.92 28.54 25.23
N TYR A 528 14.35 27.29 25.06
CA TYR A 528 14.59 26.35 26.16
C TYR A 528 15.89 25.60 25.89
N THR A 529 17.00 26.17 26.38
CA THR A 529 18.24 25.43 26.63
C THR A 529 18.62 25.64 28.08
N ILE A 530 18.93 24.54 28.77
CA ILE A 530 20.09 24.30 29.64
C ILE A 530 19.68 23.20 30.63
N GLY A 531 20.35 22.04 30.53
CA GLY A 531 20.42 21.12 31.66
C GLY A 531 20.37 19.63 31.34
N LEU A 532 21.19 19.10 30.42
CA LEU A 532 21.60 17.69 30.50
C LEU A 532 22.93 17.43 29.76
N SER A 533 24.03 17.91 30.33
CA SER A 533 25.39 17.54 29.90
C SER A 533 26.32 17.53 31.10
N ALA A 534 26.01 16.71 32.12
CA ALA A 534 26.84 16.57 33.31
C ALA A 534 26.66 15.25 34.09
N PHE A 535 26.31 14.12 33.44
CA PHE A 535 26.07 12.86 34.19
C PHE A 535 26.67 11.57 33.60
N VAL A 536 27.66 11.65 32.70
CA VAL A 536 28.37 10.45 32.18
C VAL A 536 29.85 10.39 32.60
N ALA A 537 30.32 11.32 33.44
CA ALA A 537 31.72 11.39 33.86
C ALA A 537 31.99 10.92 35.30
N ILE A 538 31.20 10.00 35.87
CA ILE A 538 31.49 9.36 37.18
C ILE A 538 30.90 7.94 37.21
N PHE A 539 31.32 7.02 36.34
CA PHE A 539 31.17 5.56 36.62
C PHE A 539 32.18 4.64 35.89
N SER A 540 33.16 5.19 35.18
CA SER A 540 34.21 4.40 34.50
C SER A 540 35.47 4.15 35.38
N GLY A 541 35.37 4.37 36.69
CA GLY A 541 36.53 4.36 37.61
C GLY A 541 36.62 3.21 38.62
N ALA A 542 35.72 2.22 38.60
CA ALA A 542 35.63 1.23 39.68
C ALA A 542 35.44 -0.24 39.25
N ALA A 543 35.96 -0.64 38.08
CA ALA A 543 35.98 -2.05 37.67
C ALA A 543 37.29 -2.45 36.96
N ALA A 544 38.42 -1.91 37.44
CA ALA A 544 39.77 -2.30 37.02
C ALA A 544 40.66 -2.68 38.21
N LEU A 545 40.06 -3.13 39.33
CA LEU A 545 40.76 -3.71 40.47
C LEU A 545 39.91 -4.85 41.05
N LEU A 546 40.36 -6.08 40.78
CA LEU A 546 39.94 -7.40 41.30
C LEU A 546 39.18 -8.29 40.29
N LEU A 547 39.97 -9.23 39.75
CA LEU A 547 39.68 -10.43 38.93
C LEU A 547 39.59 -10.24 37.41
#